data_AF-A0NL02-F1
#
_entry.id   AF-A0NL02-F1
#
_cell.length_a   1.000
_cell.length_b   1.000
_cell.length_c   1.000
_cell.angle_alpha   90.00
_cell.angle_beta   90.00
_cell.angle_gamma   90.00
#
_symmetry.space_group_name_H-M   'P 1'
#
loop_
_entity.id
_entity.type
_entity.pdbx_description
1 polymer ?
#
loop_
_entity_poly.entity_id
_entity_poly.type
_entity_poly.pdbx_seq_one_letter_code
_entity_poly.pdbx_strand_id
1 'polypeptide(L)'
;MAYKVDFKNVSTIGLESSSVAEALAGLRANEARYFWNKYKHHFITIPAAENPEILAWIKKILAERDLHFSYKALEVSQFEVEGIKFAYAFYENGLVVNIMYSLTDRKNVQLALS
;
A
#
# COMPACT_ATOMS: atom_id res chain seq x y z
N MET A 1 4.15 10.39 -10.08
CA MET A 1 2.85 11.09 -10.13
C MET A 1 1.78 10.15 -9.60
N ALA A 2 0.72 10.66 -8.98
CA ALA A 2 -0.34 9.81 -8.43
C ALA A 2 -1.06 8.99 -9.51
N TYR A 3 -1.23 7.70 -9.23
CA TYR A 3 -1.87 6.73 -10.09
C TYR A 3 -3.15 6.21 -9.42
N LYS A 4 -4.31 6.53 -10.02
CA LYS A 4 -5.59 5.93 -9.64
C LYS A 4 -5.66 4.53 -10.26
N VAL A 5 -5.72 3.52 -9.39
CA VAL A 5 -5.71 2.13 -9.83
C VAL A 5 -7.05 1.77 -10.47
N ASP A 6 -7.02 1.31 -11.72
CA ASP A 6 -8.17 0.76 -12.42
C ASP A 6 -8.22 -0.77 -12.24
N PHE A 7 -9.19 -1.27 -11.48
CA PHE A 7 -9.35 -2.69 -11.24
C PHE A 7 -10.05 -3.45 -12.40
N LYS A 8 -10.55 -2.73 -13.41
CA LYS A 8 -11.09 -3.34 -14.64
C LYS A 8 -10.00 -3.52 -15.69
N ASN A 9 -9.06 -2.58 -15.76
CA ASN A 9 -7.92 -2.60 -16.67
C ASN A 9 -6.62 -2.63 -15.85
N VAL A 10 -6.20 -3.84 -15.46
CA VAL A 10 -5.02 -4.04 -14.61
C VAL A 10 -3.77 -3.51 -15.32
N SER A 11 -2.97 -2.71 -14.62
CA SER A 11 -1.78 -2.05 -15.16
C SER A 11 -0.59 -2.12 -14.20
N THR A 12 0.59 -2.30 -14.78
CA THR A 12 1.89 -2.36 -14.09
C THR A 12 2.53 -0.99 -13.86
N ILE A 13 1.85 0.11 -14.19
CA ILE A 13 2.37 1.48 -14.00
C ILE A 13 2.88 1.69 -12.57
N GLY A 14 4.14 2.12 -12.42
CA GLY A 14 4.84 2.33 -11.14
C GLY A 14 5.45 1.06 -10.54
N LEU A 15 5.22 -0.12 -11.13
CA LEU A 15 5.68 -1.42 -10.64
C LEU A 15 6.65 -2.11 -11.62
N GLU A 16 6.98 -1.47 -12.75
CA GLU A 16 7.66 -2.07 -13.90
C GLU A 16 9.07 -2.57 -13.58
N SER A 17 9.70 -2.02 -12.55
CA SER A 17 11.03 -2.46 -12.08
C SER A 17 11.01 -3.75 -11.26
N SER A 18 9.83 -4.25 -10.88
CA SER A 18 9.69 -5.53 -10.20
C SER A 18 9.76 -6.70 -11.19
N SER A 19 10.46 -7.78 -10.82
CA SER A 19 10.42 -9.04 -11.57
C SER A 19 9.05 -9.74 -11.53
N VAL A 20 8.15 -9.29 -10.65
CA VAL A 20 6.78 -9.83 -10.47
C VAL A 20 5.73 -8.74 -10.64
N ALA A 21 6.00 -7.76 -11.53
CA ALA A 21 5.15 -6.59 -11.76
C ALA A 21 3.68 -6.92 -12.05
N GLU A 22 3.41 -7.95 -12.86
CA GLU A 22 2.04 -8.38 -13.18
C GLU A 22 1.27 -8.90 -11.96
N ALA A 23 1.93 -9.71 -11.12
CA ALA A 23 1.33 -10.23 -9.88
C ALA A 23 1.04 -9.11 -8.89
N LEU A 24 1.99 -8.17 -8.71
CA LEU A 24 1.79 -6.98 -7.88
C LEU A 24 0.65 -6.10 -8.40
N ALA A 25 0.57 -5.90 -9.73
CA ALA A 25 -0.51 -5.14 -10.35
C ALA A 25 -1.87 -5.81 -10.10
N GLY A 26 -1.95 -7.13 -10.17
CA GLY A 26 -3.15 -7.91 -9.84
C GLY A 26 -3.58 -7.75 -8.38
N LEU A 27 -2.64 -7.85 -7.44
CA LEU A 27 -2.93 -7.62 -6.01
C LEU A 27 -3.39 -6.18 -5.76
N ARG A 28 -2.68 -5.20 -6.33
CA ARG A 28 -3.05 -3.78 -6.26
C ARG A 28 -4.45 -3.51 -6.84
N ALA A 29 -4.82 -4.18 -7.92
CA ALA A 29 -6.17 -4.10 -8.50
C ALA A 29 -7.24 -4.75 -7.61
N ASN A 30 -6.92 -5.85 -6.91
CA ASN A 30 -7.83 -6.45 -5.94
C ASN A 30 -8.13 -5.52 -4.77
N GLU A 31 -7.13 -4.84 -4.22
CA GLU A 31 -7.32 -3.81 -3.20
C GLU A 31 -8.21 -2.67 -3.72
N ALA A 32 -7.93 -2.17 -4.92
CA ALA A 32 -8.74 -1.12 -5.54
C ALA A 32 -10.22 -1.52 -5.70
N ARG A 33 -10.48 -2.76 -6.10
CA ARG A 33 -11.84 -3.32 -6.19
C ARG A 33 -12.50 -3.42 -4.82
N TYR A 34 -11.77 -3.87 -3.80
CA TYR A 34 -12.27 -3.95 -2.43
C TYR A 34 -12.72 -2.58 -1.92
N PHE A 35 -11.84 -1.57 -2.00
CA PHE A 35 -12.15 -0.23 -1.50
C PHE A 35 -13.29 0.44 -2.25
N TRP A 36 -13.39 0.22 -3.57
CA TRP A 36 -14.51 0.71 -4.35
C TRP A 36 -15.84 0.03 -3.99
N ASN A 37 -15.83 -1.29 -3.85
CA ASN A 37 -17.06 -2.04 -3.56
C ASN A 37 -17.58 -1.74 -2.16
N LYS A 38 -16.70 -1.74 -1.16
CA LYS A 38 -17.04 -1.57 0.25
C LYS A 38 -17.25 -0.12 0.66
N TYR A 39 -16.35 0.79 0.25
CA TYR A 39 -16.30 2.16 0.76
C TYR A 39 -16.57 3.24 -0.30
N LYS A 40 -16.74 2.86 -1.57
CA LYS A 40 -16.76 3.79 -2.71
C LYS A 40 -15.52 4.69 -2.77
N HIS A 41 -14.39 4.19 -2.26
CA HIS A 41 -13.12 4.89 -2.21
C HIS A 41 -12.25 4.52 -3.42
N HIS A 42 -11.59 5.51 -4.02
CA HIS A 42 -10.61 5.28 -5.07
C HIS A 42 -9.24 4.98 -4.47
N PHE A 43 -8.74 3.77 -4.70
CA PHE A 43 -7.40 3.40 -4.30
C PHE A 43 -6.37 4.05 -5.24
N ILE A 44 -5.50 4.87 -4.66
CA ILE A 44 -4.48 5.65 -5.38
C ILE A 44 -3.12 5.27 -4.82
N THR A 45 -2.15 5.01 -5.69
CA THR A 45 -0.74 4.88 -5.30
C THR A 45 0.08 6.04 -5.84
N ILE A 46 1.20 6.31 -5.19
CA ILE A 46 2.22 7.27 -5.63
C ILE A 46 3.59 6.60 -5.53
N PRO A 47 4.56 6.97 -6.38
CA PRO A 47 5.92 6.49 -6.25
C PRO A 47 6.47 6.75 -4.86
N ALA A 48 7.08 5.75 -4.24
CA ALA A 48 7.61 5.86 -2.88
C ALA A 48 8.67 6.97 -2.76
N ALA A 49 9.39 7.24 -3.86
CA ALA A 49 10.37 8.33 -3.95
C ALA A 49 9.73 9.73 -3.93
N GLU A 50 8.48 9.87 -4.35
CA GLU A 50 7.76 11.15 -4.35
C GLU A 50 7.10 11.46 -3.00
N ASN A 51 6.96 10.46 -2.11
CA ASN A 51 6.44 10.65 -0.76
C ASN A 51 7.22 9.83 0.27
N PRO A 52 8.41 10.32 0.69
CA PRO A 52 9.25 9.61 1.65
C PRO A 52 8.63 9.55 3.05
N GLU A 53 7.71 10.45 3.40
CA GLU A 53 7.09 10.50 4.73
C GLU A 53 6.20 9.29 4.99
N ILE A 54 5.37 8.88 4.02
CA ILE A 54 4.53 7.67 4.14
C ILE A 54 5.43 6.44 4.33
N LEU A 55 6.48 6.30 3.52
CA LEU A 55 7.39 5.17 3.63
C LEU A 55 8.13 5.16 4.97
N ALA A 56 8.58 6.32 5.46
CA ALA A 56 9.24 6.44 6.76
C ALA A 56 8.31 6.03 7.91
N TRP A 57 7.04 6.44 7.85
CA TRP A 57 6.03 6.04 8.85
C TRP A 57 5.77 4.53 8.84
N ILE A 58 5.61 3.93 7.65
CA ILE A 58 5.47 2.47 7.49
C ILE A 58 6.70 1.76 8.09
N LYS A 59 7.91 2.20 7.74
CA LYS A 59 9.17 1.64 8.27
C LYS A 59 9.26 1.73 9.78
N LYS A 60 8.80 2.83 10.39
CA LYS A 60 8.74 2.97 11.84
C LYS A 60 7.83 1.90 12.48
N ILE A 61 6.63 1.71 11.95
CA ILE A 61 5.67 0.70 12.44
C ILE A 61 6.20 -0.72 12.30
N LEU A 62 6.94 -0.99 11.23
CA LEU A 62 7.61 -2.27 11.01
C LEU A 62 8.75 -2.48 12.01
N ALA A 63 9.58 -1.47 12.25
CA ALA A 63 10.67 -1.54 13.22
C ALA A 63 10.18 -1.77 14.66
N GLU A 64 9.03 -1.18 15.04
CA GLU A 64 8.36 -1.46 16.32
C GLU A 64 7.96 -2.94 16.49
N ARG A 65 7.90 -3.71 15.40
CA ARG A 65 7.61 -5.15 15.36
C ARG A 65 8.84 -6.00 15.02
N ASP A 66 10.04 -5.41 15.08
CA ASP A 66 11.30 -6.05 14.69
C ASP A 66 11.34 -6.54 13.23
N LEU A 67 10.55 -5.92 12.35
CA LEU A 67 10.50 -6.24 10.92
C LEU A 67 11.33 -5.23 10.13
N HIS A 68 12.35 -5.75 9.45
CA HIS A 68 13.27 -4.97 8.63
C HIS A 68 13.35 -5.55 7.23
N PHE A 69 12.95 -4.76 6.23
CA PHE A 69 12.99 -5.15 4.83
C PHE A 69 14.07 -4.37 4.08
N SER A 70 14.95 -5.09 3.40
CA SER A 70 16.03 -4.51 2.58
C SER A 70 15.60 -4.20 1.15
N TYR A 71 14.38 -4.58 0.76
CA TYR A 71 13.85 -4.40 -0.59
C TYR A 71 13.46 -2.94 -0.85
N LYS A 72 13.58 -2.51 -2.11
CA LYS A 72 13.13 -1.18 -2.53
C LYS A 72 11.60 -1.11 -2.58
N ALA A 73 11.03 -0.12 -1.89
CA ALA A 73 9.62 0.24 -2.08
C ALA A 73 9.46 0.98 -3.40
N LEU A 74 8.49 0.54 -4.21
CA LEU A 74 8.18 1.13 -5.52
C LEU A 74 7.06 2.16 -5.39
N GLU A 75 5.95 1.76 -4.79
CA GLU A 75 4.73 2.55 -4.67
C GLU A 75 4.22 2.52 -3.23
N VAL A 76 3.62 3.63 -2.79
CA VAL A 76 2.95 3.74 -1.48
C VAL A 76 1.53 4.30 -1.64
N SER A 77 0.69 4.03 -0.66
CA SER A 77 -0.64 4.64 -0.53
C SER A 77 -0.91 4.97 0.93
N GLN A 78 -1.67 6.03 1.19
CA GLN A 78 -2.21 6.33 2.51
C GLN A 78 -3.54 7.06 2.37
N PHE A 79 -4.55 6.60 3.10
CA PHE A 79 -5.89 7.21 3.10
C PHE A 79 -6.67 6.79 4.35
N GLU A 80 -7.80 7.44 4.58
CA GLU A 80 -8.69 7.16 5.71
C GLU A 80 -10.09 6.82 5.19
N VAL A 81 -10.66 5.71 5.67
CA VAL A 81 -12.05 5.33 5.41
C VAL A 81 -12.67 4.78 6.69
N GLU A 82 -13.89 5.20 7.00
CA GLU A 82 -14.66 4.76 8.18
C GLU A 82 -13.88 4.82 9.52
N GLY A 83 -13.04 5.84 9.71
CA GLY A 83 -12.28 6.02 10.95
C GLY A 83 -11.07 5.08 11.10
N ILE A 84 -10.67 4.40 10.02
CA ILE A 84 -9.44 3.61 9.95
C ILE A 84 -8.48 4.27 8.95
N LYS A 85 -7.26 4.51 9.40
CA LYS A 85 -6.16 4.96 8.54
C LYS A 85 -5.46 3.74 7.95
N PHE A 86 -5.44 3.67 6.62
CA PHE A 86 -4.75 2.65 5.85
C PHE A 86 -3.45 3.21 5.30
N ALA A 87 -2.41 2.38 5.26
CA ALA A 87 -1.24 2.65 4.43
C ALA A 87 -0.70 1.37 3.79
N TYR A 88 -0.24 1.52 2.56
CA TYR A 88 0.32 0.43 1.78
C TYR A 88 1.74 0.78 1.31
N ALA A 89 2.60 -0.23 1.25
CA ALA A 89 3.87 -0.18 0.52
C ALA A 89 4.03 -1.42 -0.35
N PHE A 90 4.28 -1.22 -1.64
CA PHE A 90 4.55 -2.27 -2.62
C PHE A 90 6.05 -2.31 -2.90
N TYR A 91 6.68 -3.46 -2.67
CA TYR A 91 8.13 -3.64 -2.82
C TYR A 91 8.48 -4.37 -4.10
N GLU A 92 9.69 -4.13 -4.62
CA GLU A 92 10.17 -4.66 -5.89
C GLU A 92 10.21 -6.20 -5.95
N ASN A 93 10.32 -6.86 -4.81
CA ASN A 93 10.39 -8.32 -4.71
C ASN A 93 9.01 -9.00 -4.65
N GLY A 94 7.92 -8.24 -4.75
CA GLY A 94 6.55 -8.77 -4.65
C GLY A 94 5.90 -8.60 -3.28
N LEU A 95 6.65 -8.20 -2.24
CA LEU A 95 6.09 -7.99 -0.91
C LEU A 95 5.14 -6.79 -0.90
N VAL A 96 3.95 -6.98 -0.34
CA VAL A 96 3.01 -5.90 -0.06
C VAL A 96 2.79 -5.79 1.44
N VAL A 97 3.05 -4.60 1.98
CA VAL A 97 2.78 -4.24 3.36
C VAL A 97 1.46 -3.46 3.40
N ASN A 98 0.54 -3.87 4.25
CA ASN A 98 -0.69 -3.14 4.58
C ASN A 98 -0.75 -2.88 6.09
N ILE A 99 -0.90 -1.61 6.46
CA ILE A 99 -1.08 -1.16 7.85
C ILE A 99 -2.46 -0.56 7.99
N MET A 100 -3.20 -1.02 9.00
CA MET A 100 -4.47 -0.47 9.44
C MET A 100 -4.32 0.09 10.84
N TYR A 101 -4.65 1.36 11.03
CA TYR A 101 -4.62 2.04 12.32
C TYR A 101 -5.99 2.62 12.65
N SER A 102 -6.57 2.16 13.75
CA SER A 102 -7.86 2.68 14.23
C SER A 102 -7.71 4.08 14.82
N LEU A 103 -8.50 5.04 14.33
CA LEU A 103 -8.51 6.40 14.88
C LEU A 103 -9.35 6.50 16.15
N THR A 104 -10.33 5.61 16.31
CA THR A 104 -11.19 5.53 17.50
C THR A 104 -10.52 4.75 18.64
N ASP A 105 -9.71 3.75 18.30
CA ASP A 105 -8.88 3.00 19.24
C ASP A 105 -7.40 3.18 18.90
N ARG A 106 -6.82 4.28 19.42
CA ARG A 106 -5.46 4.76 19.14
C ARG A 106 -4.33 3.76 19.47
N LYS A 107 -4.64 2.56 19.94
CA LYS A 107 -3.66 1.50 20.26
C LYS A 107 -3.68 0.34 19.29
N ASN A 108 -4.65 0.26 18.37
CA ASN A 108 -4.79 -0.89 17.50
C ASN A 108 -4.16 -0.63 16.12
N VAL A 109 -2.99 -1.23 15.91
CA VAL A 109 -2.29 -1.28 14.61
C VAL A 109 -2.27 -2.73 14.14
N GLN A 110 -2.94 -3.02 13.03
CA GLN A 110 -2.90 -4.31 12.36
C GLN A 110 -1.98 -4.22 11.13
N LEU A 111 -1.08 -5.21 11.00
CA LEU A 111 -0.15 -5.35 9.89
C LEU A 111 -0.47 -6.64 9.13
N ALA A 112 -0.64 -6.54 7.82
CA ALA A 112 -0.73 -7.69 6.92
C ALA A 112 0.42 -7.63 5.90
N LEU A 113 1.01 -8.80 5.64
CA LEU A 113 2.03 -9.01 4.61
C LEU A 113 1.43 -9.99 3.59
N SER A 114 1.53 -9.67 2.31
CA SER A 114 1.02 -10.50 1.20
C SER A 114 2.03 -10.59 0.07
#